data_AF-A0A535P2H0-F1
#
_entry.id   AF-A0A535P2H0-F1
#
_cell.length_a   1.000
_cell.length_b   1.000
_cell.length_c   1.000
_cell.angle_alpha   90.00
_cell.angle_beta   90.00
_cell.angle_gamma   90.00
#
_symmetry.space_group_name_H-M   'P 1'
#
loop_
_entity.id
_entity.type
_entity.pdbx_description
1 polymer ?
#
loop_
_entity_poly.entity_id
_entity_poly.type
_entity_poly.pdbx_seq_one_letter_code
_entity_poly.pdbx_strand_id
1 'polypeptide(L)'
;MIAGFVSLGSVATVPGGVVTMLGVVLAYANSTGDWPMWAYGWSLVIPFGLGLGVYLQALRDRDQGALRTGRTLLFVGIMIFLIGFVLFESILGISGRDAFGPLGKAALPLLLILVGVILLVRSMQRSRQP
;
A
#
# COMPACT_ATOMS: atom_id res chain seq x y z
N MET A 1 -19.96 25.57 -17.19
CA MET A 1 -18.51 25.33 -17.01
C MET A 1 -18.14 24.61 -15.70
N ILE A 2 -19.00 24.57 -14.68
CA ILE A 2 -18.66 24.00 -13.35
C ILE A 2 -18.65 22.46 -13.35
N ALA A 3 -19.53 21.81 -14.13
CA ALA A 3 -19.59 20.35 -14.25
C ALA A 3 -18.33 19.72 -14.89
N GLY A 4 -17.65 20.45 -15.80
CA GLY A 4 -16.42 19.98 -16.43
C GLY A 4 -15.24 19.87 -15.46
N PHE A 5 -15.12 20.79 -14.49
CA PHE A 5 -14.10 20.74 -13.45
C PHE A 5 -14.33 19.61 -12.44
N VAL A 6 -15.59 19.29 -12.14
CA VAL A 6 -15.95 18.17 -11.26
C VAL A 6 -15.63 16.83 -11.93
N SER A 7 -15.88 16.71 -13.24
CA SER A 7 -15.51 15.53 -14.04
C SER A 7 -14.00 15.38 -14.25
N LEU A 8 -13.24 16.48 -14.28
CA LEU A 8 -11.77 16.43 -14.26
C LEU A 8 -11.26 16.00 -12.88
N GLY A 9 -11.89 16.44 -11.79
CA GLY A 9 -11.54 16.00 -10.43
C GLY A 9 -11.75 14.50 -10.21
N SER A 10 -12.76 13.89 -10.84
CA SER A 10 -12.99 12.44 -10.81
C SER A 10 -11.98 11.64 -11.64
N VAL A 11 -11.43 12.21 -12.73
CA VAL A 11 -10.36 11.55 -13.51
C VAL A 11 -8.98 11.81 -12.90
N ALA A 12 -8.79 12.94 -12.23
CA ALA A 12 -7.52 13.34 -11.63
C ALA A 12 -7.28 12.77 -10.21
N THR A 13 -8.30 12.23 -9.55
CA THR A 13 -8.16 11.69 -8.18
C THR A 13 -7.29 10.44 -8.13
N VAL A 14 -7.37 9.59 -9.15
CA VAL A 14 -6.52 8.40 -9.31
C VAL A 14 -5.04 8.76 -9.53
N PRO A 15 -4.67 9.53 -10.57
CA PRO A 15 -3.28 9.97 -10.73
C PRO A 15 -2.83 10.90 -9.61
N GLY A 16 -3.74 11.69 -9.02
CA GLY A 16 -3.46 12.51 -7.84
C GLY A 16 -3.04 11.67 -6.64
N GLY A 17 -3.74 10.56 -6.35
CA GLY A 17 -3.38 9.64 -5.27
C GLY A 17 -2.00 8.99 -5.47
N VAL A 18 -1.67 8.63 -6.70
CA VAL A 18 -0.35 8.11 -7.07
C VAL A 18 0.75 9.16 -6.86
N VAL A 19 0.54 10.38 -7.36
CA VAL A 19 1.53 11.47 -7.22
C VAL A 19 1.70 11.88 -5.75
N THR A 20 0.62 11.94 -4.97
CA THR A 20 0.69 12.20 -3.52
C THR A 20 1.53 11.14 -2.82
N MET A 21 1.28 9.85 -3.08
CA MET A 21 2.07 8.79 -2.46
C MET A 21 3.50 8.73 -2.94
N LEU A 22 3.75 9.04 -4.22
CA LEU A 22 5.10 9.22 -4.73
C LEU A 22 5.84 10.32 -3.95
N GLY A 23 5.18 11.46 -3.72
CA GLY A 23 5.74 12.54 -2.91
C GLY A 23 6.04 12.11 -1.48
N VAL A 24 5.14 11.37 -0.82
CA VAL A 24 5.35 10.85 0.55
C VAL A 24 6.54 9.89 0.61
N VAL A 25 6.62 8.95 -0.33
CA VAL A 25 7.70 7.96 -0.42
C VAL A 25 9.05 8.66 -0.66
N LEU A 26 9.10 9.61 -1.59
CA LEU A 26 10.32 10.37 -1.87
C LEU A 26 10.71 11.30 -0.71
N ALA A 27 9.75 11.95 -0.06
CA ALA A 27 10.02 12.78 1.11
C ALA A 27 10.64 11.97 2.25
N TYR A 28 10.10 10.77 2.52
CA TYR A 28 10.70 9.86 3.49
C TYR A 28 12.13 9.49 3.05
N ALA A 29 12.33 8.99 1.83
CA ALA A 29 13.63 8.50 1.37
C ALA A 29 14.71 9.61 1.41
N ASN A 30 14.34 10.83 1.03
CA ASN A 30 15.22 11.99 1.05
C ASN A 30 15.53 12.46 2.48
N SER A 31 14.60 12.29 3.43
CA SER A 31 14.82 12.68 4.83
C SER A 31 15.63 11.65 5.64
N THR A 32 15.44 10.36 5.38
CA THR A 32 16.07 9.25 6.14
C THR A 32 17.33 8.71 5.46
N GLY A 33 17.56 9.10 4.21
CA GLY A 33 18.61 8.55 3.35
C GLY A 33 18.35 7.11 2.91
N ASP A 34 17.17 6.55 3.21
CA ASP A 34 16.83 5.14 2.99
C ASP A 34 16.37 4.89 1.55
N TRP A 35 17.24 5.18 0.59
CA TRP A 35 17.03 4.88 -0.83
C TRP A 35 16.76 3.40 -1.14
N PRO A 36 17.29 2.41 -0.40
CA PRO A 36 16.93 1.01 -0.56
C PRO A 36 15.42 0.75 -0.50
N MET A 37 14.67 1.58 0.23
CA MET A 37 13.22 1.41 0.32
C MET A 37 12.50 1.47 -1.02
N TRP A 38 13.11 2.10 -2.02
CA TRP A 38 12.54 2.22 -3.36
C TRP A 38 12.26 0.86 -4.01
N ALA A 39 13.01 -0.19 -3.63
CA ALA A 39 12.82 -1.56 -4.12
C ALA A 39 11.42 -2.12 -3.82
N TYR A 40 10.81 -1.70 -2.72
CA TYR A 40 9.45 -2.10 -2.33
C TYR A 40 8.46 -0.93 -2.24
N GLY A 41 8.93 0.31 -2.15
CA GLY A 41 8.13 1.53 -2.00
C GLY A 41 7.19 1.82 -3.18
N TRP A 42 7.50 1.32 -4.38
CA TRP A 42 6.62 1.45 -5.56
C TRP A 42 5.22 0.84 -5.33
N SER A 43 5.09 -0.14 -4.44
CA SER A 43 3.81 -0.73 -4.05
C SER A 43 2.91 0.24 -3.25
N LEU A 44 3.50 1.18 -2.51
CA LEU A 44 2.75 2.28 -1.90
C LEU A 44 2.35 3.33 -2.93
N VAL A 45 3.18 3.55 -3.94
CA VAL A 45 2.91 4.55 -4.97
C VAL A 45 1.80 4.10 -5.91
N ILE A 46 1.92 2.89 -6.46
CA ILE A 46 1.02 2.40 -7.50
C ILE A 46 -0.22 1.75 -6.87
N PRO A 47 -0.20 0.51 -6.33
CA PRO A 47 -1.44 -0.13 -5.89
C PRO A 47 -2.11 0.60 -4.73
N PHE A 48 -1.36 1.14 -3.76
CA PHE A 48 -1.96 1.92 -2.68
C PHE A 48 -2.40 3.32 -3.14
N GLY A 49 -1.58 4.07 -3.88
CA GLY A 49 -1.97 5.38 -4.43
C GLY A 49 -3.18 5.32 -5.38
N LEU A 50 -3.24 4.30 -6.25
CA LEU A 50 -4.41 4.02 -7.10
C LEU A 50 -5.64 3.70 -6.24
N GLY A 51 -5.49 2.82 -5.24
CA GLY A 51 -6.57 2.48 -4.32
C GLY A 51 -7.09 3.68 -3.55
N LEU A 52 -6.21 4.59 -3.15
CA LEU A 52 -6.55 5.83 -2.45
C LEU A 52 -7.35 6.77 -3.34
N GLY A 53 -6.95 6.93 -4.60
CA GLY A 53 -7.69 7.72 -5.59
C GLY A 53 -9.08 7.15 -5.89
N VAL A 54 -9.18 5.84 -6.13
CA VAL A 54 -10.47 5.14 -6.34
C VAL A 54 -11.35 5.24 -5.10
N TYR A 55 -10.78 5.08 -3.90
CA TYR A 55 -11.52 5.17 -2.64
C TYR A 55 -12.08 6.58 -2.40
N LEU A 56 -11.28 7.62 -2.59
CA LEU A 56 -11.71 9.01 -2.45
C LEU A 56 -12.78 9.39 -3.49
N GLN A 57 -12.61 8.93 -4.73
CA GLN A 57 -13.61 9.13 -5.79
C GLN A 57 -14.93 8.42 -5.43
N ALA A 58 -14.88 7.16 -5.03
CA ALA A 58 -16.06 6.39 -4.67
C ALA A 58 -16.80 6.94 -3.44
N LEU A 59 -16.07 7.54 -2.48
CA LEU A 59 -16.67 8.23 -1.34
C LEU A 59 -17.43 9.49 -1.78
N ARG A 60 -16.91 10.20 -2.78
CA ARG A 60 -17.57 11.38 -3.37
C ARG A 60 -18.81 11.00 -4.17
N ASP A 61 -18.72 9.94 -4.97
CA ASP A 61 -19.79 9.49 -5.86
C ASP A 61 -20.84 8.61 -5.14
N ARG A 62 -20.62 8.29 -3.85
CA ARG A 62 -21.44 7.39 -3.01
C ARG A 62 -21.64 5.99 -3.63
N ASP A 63 -20.69 5.56 -4.45
CA ASP A 63 -20.70 4.25 -5.10
C ASP A 63 -20.13 3.18 -4.16
N GLN A 64 -21.03 2.38 -3.58
CA GLN A 64 -20.69 1.30 -2.66
C GLN A 64 -19.89 0.16 -3.33
N GLY A 65 -20.05 -0.04 -4.64
CA GLY A 65 -19.29 -1.02 -5.41
C GLY A 65 -17.83 -0.58 -5.57
N ALA A 66 -17.63 0.66 -6.00
CA ALA A 66 -16.30 1.25 -6.19
C ALA A 66 -15.54 1.42 -4.87
N LEU A 67 -16.22 1.70 -3.75
CA LEU A 67 -15.61 1.75 -2.41
C LEU A 67 -14.95 0.42 -2.02
N ARG A 68 -15.58 -0.71 -2.38
CA ARG A 68 -15.05 -2.05 -2.09
C ARG A 68 -13.79 -2.33 -2.91
N THR A 69 -13.76 -1.88 -4.16
CA THR A 69 -12.61 -1.96 -5.04
C THR A 69 -11.45 -1.11 -4.53
N GLY A 70 -11.69 0.16 -4.20
CA GLY A 70 -10.67 1.06 -3.62
C GLY A 70 -10.06 0.50 -2.33
N ARG A 71 -10.89 -0.01 -1.42
CA ARG A 71 -10.42 -0.66 -0.18
C ARG A 71 -9.60 -1.91 -0.44
N THR A 72 -9.97 -2.70 -1.45
CA THR A 72 -9.20 -3.90 -1.82
C THR A 72 -7.84 -3.52 -2.38
N LEU A 73 -7.76 -2.49 -3.22
CA LEU A 73 -6.51 -1.98 -3.78
C LEU A 73 -5.59 -1.40 -2.69
N LEU A 74 -6.13 -0.61 -1.77
CA LEU A 74 -5.39 -0.10 -0.59
C LEU A 74 -4.78 -1.26 0.21
N PHE A 75 -5.59 -2.30 0.49
CA PHE A 75 -5.14 -3.46 1.23
C PHE A 75 -4.07 -4.28 0.50
N VAL A 76 -4.24 -4.47 -0.81
CA VAL A 76 -3.27 -5.16 -1.66
C VAL A 76 -1.96 -4.38 -1.71
N GLY A 77 -2.00 -3.05 -1.86
CA GLY A 77 -0.81 -2.21 -1.88
C GLY A 77 -0.03 -2.30 -0.57
N ILE A 78 -0.70 -2.21 0.58
CA ILE A 78 -0.06 -2.38 1.90
C ILE A 78 0.53 -3.79 2.03
N MET A 79 -0.18 -4.82 1.59
CA MET A 79 0.31 -6.20 1.68
C MET A 79 1.58 -6.40 0.85
N ILE A 80 1.57 -5.95 -0.40
CA ILE A 80 2.75 -6.04 -1.28
C ILE A 80 3.91 -5.25 -0.68
N PHE A 81 3.64 -4.07 -0.11
CA PHE A 81 4.65 -3.28 0.59
C PHE A 81 5.25 -4.04 1.77
N LEU A 82 4.44 -4.63 2.64
CA LEU A 82 4.91 -5.41 3.79
C LEU A 82 5.73 -6.64 3.36
N ILE A 83 5.22 -7.39 2.37
CA ILE A 83 5.92 -8.55 1.81
C ILE A 83 7.26 -8.12 1.23
N GLY A 84 7.27 -7.07 0.41
CA GLY A 84 8.49 -6.50 -0.15
C GLY A 84 9.44 -6.02 0.94
N PHE A 85 8.96 -5.22 1.89
CA PHE A 85 9.73 -4.70 3.02
C PHE A 85 10.48 -5.83 3.73
N VAL A 86 9.79 -6.89 4.16
CA VAL A 86 10.44 -8.00 4.86
C VAL A 86 11.30 -8.86 3.94
N LEU A 87 10.89 -9.13 2.69
CA LEU A 87 11.75 -9.90 1.79
C LEU A 87 13.06 -9.15 1.52
N PHE A 88 13.00 -7.86 1.21
CA PHE A 88 14.18 -7.06 0.90
C PHE A 88 15.00 -6.72 2.16
N GLU A 89 14.37 -6.48 3.31
CA GLU A 89 15.08 -6.25 4.57
C GLU A 89 15.71 -7.55 5.13
N SER A 90 14.99 -8.67 5.08
CA SER A 90 15.41 -9.95 5.67
C SER A 90 16.36 -10.75 4.75
N ILE A 91 16.20 -10.65 3.42
CA ILE A 91 17.06 -11.39 2.46
C ILE A 91 18.27 -10.55 2.02
N LEU A 92 18.10 -9.24 1.80
CA LEU A 92 19.12 -8.44 1.14
C LEU A 92 19.87 -7.48 2.07
N GLY A 93 19.41 -7.27 3.32
CA GLY A 93 20.12 -6.44 4.31
C GLY A 93 20.44 -5.02 3.83
N ILE A 94 19.68 -4.52 2.85
CA ILE A 94 20.09 -3.41 1.96
C ILE A 94 20.26 -2.09 2.72
N SER A 95 19.59 -1.93 3.87
CA SER A 95 19.72 -0.72 4.68
C SER A 95 21.10 -0.56 5.31
N GLY A 96 21.98 -1.58 5.30
CA GLY A 96 23.38 -1.49 5.75
C GLY A 96 23.58 -1.01 7.19
N ARG A 97 22.49 -0.80 7.93
CA ARG A 97 22.46 -0.57 9.36
C ARG A 97 22.41 -1.95 9.97
N ASP A 98 23.50 -2.35 10.60
CA ASP A 98 23.55 -3.43 11.59
C ASP A 98 22.65 -3.17 12.82
N ALA A 99 21.55 -2.40 12.66
CA ALA A 99 20.63 -2.01 13.72
C ALA A 99 19.72 -3.16 14.16
N PHE A 100 19.58 -4.21 13.34
CA PHE A 100 18.78 -5.38 13.68
C PHE A 100 19.61 -6.64 13.54
N GLY A 101 20.23 -7.06 14.65
CA GLY A 101 20.78 -8.41 14.83
C GLY A 101 19.66 -9.49 14.76
N PRO A 102 19.47 -10.37 15.77
CA PRO A 102 18.54 -11.51 15.68
C PRO A 102 17.08 -11.18 15.28
N LEU A 103 16.66 -9.92 15.34
CA LEU A 103 15.39 -9.39 14.85
C LEU A 103 15.23 -9.48 13.32
N GLY A 104 16.29 -9.31 12.53
CA GLY A 104 16.22 -9.49 11.06
C GLY A 104 15.87 -10.93 10.66
N LYS A 105 16.31 -11.91 11.47
CA LYS A 105 15.93 -13.33 11.32
C LYS A 105 14.49 -13.62 11.78
N ALA A 106 13.95 -12.79 12.67
CA ALA A 106 12.57 -12.89 13.17
C ALA A 106 11.54 -12.16 12.27
N ALA A 107 11.99 -11.28 11.37
CA ALA A 107 11.13 -10.57 10.43
C ALA A 107 10.35 -11.53 9.51
N LEU A 108 11.01 -12.59 9.03
CA LEU A 108 10.39 -13.61 8.19
C LEU A 108 9.25 -14.38 8.89
N PRO A 109 9.45 -14.99 10.09
CA PRO A 109 8.36 -15.64 10.80
C PRO A 109 7.27 -14.66 11.24
N LEU A 110 7.61 -13.42 11.61
CA LEU A 110 6.61 -12.41 11.98
C LEU A 110 5.72 -12.04 10.80
N LEU A 111 6.28 -11.92 9.59
CA LEU A 111 5.49 -11.67 8.40
C LEU A 111 4.64 -12.89 8.02
N LEU A 112 5.16 -14.10 8.13
CA LEU A 112 4.37 -15.32 7.93
C LEU A 112 3.18 -15.38 8.88
N ILE A 113 3.37 -14.99 10.15
CA ILE A 113 2.27 -14.87 11.12
C ILE A 113 1.27 -13.79 10.68
N LEU A 114 1.74 -12.60 10.30
CA LEU A 114 0.86 -11.51 9.88
C LEU A 114 0.04 -11.87 8.63
N VAL A 115 0.69 -12.44 7.62
CA VAL A 115 0.04 -12.93 6.40
C VAL A 115 -0.92 -14.07 6.74
N GLY A 116 -0.52 -15.00 7.60
CA GLY A 116 -1.38 -16.08 8.09
C GLY A 116 -2.64 -15.55 8.76
N VAL A 117 -2.52 -14.58 9.67
CA VAL A 117 -3.64 -13.93 10.35
C VAL A 117 -4.54 -13.22 9.34
N ILE A 118 -3.97 -12.48 8.39
CA ILE A 118 -4.74 -11.80 7.35
C ILE A 118 -5.52 -12.78 6.47
N LEU A 119 -4.87 -13.87 6.04
CA LEU A 119 -5.52 -14.92 5.26
C LEU A 119 -6.62 -15.60 6.05
N LEU A 120 -6.42 -15.81 7.35
CA LEU A 120 -7.41 -16.41 8.24
C LEU A 120 -8.64 -15.49 8.39
N VAL A 121 -8.43 -14.19 8.62
CA VAL A 121 -9.50 -13.20 8.68
C VAL A 121 -10.26 -13.13 7.35
N ARG A 122 -9.56 -13.13 6.21
CA ARG A 122 -10.20 -13.14 4.88
C ARG A 122 -10.95 -14.45 4.59
N SER A 123 -10.39 -15.58 5.00
CA SER A 123 -11.02 -16.90 4.89
C SER A 123 -12.33 -16.95 5.68
N MET A 124 -12.30 -16.49 6.94
CA MET A 124 -13.50 -16.41 7.79
C MET A 124 -14.54 -15.45 7.19
N GLN A 125 -14.13 -14.33 6.60
CA GLN A 125 -15.05 -13.42 5.92
C GLN A 125 -15.66 -14.01 4.65
N ARG A 126 -14.93 -14.85 3.89
CA ARG A 126 -15.46 -15.58 2.72
C ARG A 126 -16.44 -16.68 3.14
N SER A 127 -16.19 -17.38 4.24
CA SER A 127 -17.08 -18.42 4.76
C SER A 127 -18.44 -17.90 5.27
N ARG A 128 -18.59 -16.58 5.42
CA ARG A 128 -19.81 -15.92 5.89
C ARG A 128 -20.62 -15.24 4.78
N GLN A 129 -20.30 -15.46 3.51
CA GLN A 129 -21.16 -15.06 2.40
C GLN A 129 -22.11 -16.23 2.08
N PRO A 130 -23.41 -16.16 2.46
CA PRO A 130 -24.43 -17.08 1.96
C PRO A 130 -24.71 -16.87 0.46
#